data_AF-A0A1F9K329-F1
#
_entry.id   AF-A0A1F9K329-F1
#
_cell.length_a   1.000
_cell.length_b   1.000
_cell.length_c   1.000
_cell.angle_alpha   90.00
_cell.angle_beta   90.00
_cell.angle_gamma   90.00
#
_symmetry.space_group_name_H-M   'P 1'
#
loop_
_entity.id
_entity.type
_entity.pdbx_description
1 polymer ?
#
loop_
_entity_poly.entity_id
_entity_poly.type
_entity_poly.pdbx_seq_one_letter_code
_entity_poly.pdbx_strand_id
1 'polypeptide(L)'
;MTLSGAPVDRTVLALQLIRSLDRCYGDLEGRGFPFMAARWSGFFRLQGKRVKVEMMDQAVEGRAIGIDGDGALLVQDDRGMQQRIVAGDVIPLEPGR
;
A
#
# COMPACT_ATOMS: atom_id res chain seq x y z
N MET A 1 12.91 -2.81 -15.23
CA MET A 1 11.58 -2.17 -15.21
C MET A 1 11.74 -0.83 -15.91
N THR A 2 11.48 -0.79 -17.21
CA THR A 2 11.69 0.40 -18.04
C THR A 2 10.56 1.40 -17.81
N LEU A 3 10.83 2.41 -16.98
CA LEU A 3 10.21 3.73 -17.14
C LEU A 3 10.39 4.08 -18.63
N SER A 4 9.32 4.44 -19.34
CA SER A 4 9.22 4.46 -20.80
C SER A 4 10.15 5.44 -21.55
N GLY A 5 11.21 5.96 -20.91
CA GLY A 5 12.35 6.61 -21.54
C GLY A 5 12.08 7.97 -22.17
N ALA A 6 10.85 8.48 -22.12
CA ALA A 6 10.51 9.79 -22.65
C ALA A 6 10.80 10.90 -21.63
N PRO A 7 11.33 12.06 -22.06
CA PRO A 7 11.52 13.21 -21.18
C PRO A 7 10.16 13.67 -20.63
N VAL A 8 10.09 13.84 -19.30
CA VAL A 8 8.91 14.36 -18.59
C VAL A 8 9.15 15.80 -18.22
N ASP A 9 8.24 16.69 -18.62
CA ASP A 9 8.23 18.06 -18.13
C ASP A 9 7.88 18.06 -16.63
N ARG A 10 8.87 18.41 -15.80
CA ARG A 10 8.75 18.41 -14.34
C ARG A 10 7.68 19.40 -13.86
N THR A 11 7.52 20.52 -14.54
CA THR A 11 6.52 21.55 -14.18
C THR A 11 5.12 21.02 -14.44
N VAL A 12 4.89 20.41 -15.61
CA VAL A 12 3.60 19.80 -15.94
C VAL A 12 3.27 18.67 -14.98
N LEU A 13 4.25 17.79 -14.67
CA LEU A 13 4.08 16.71 -13.71
C LEU A 13 3.72 17.24 -12.31
N ALA A 14 4.44 18.25 -11.81
CA ALA A 14 4.19 18.83 -10.51
C ALA A 14 2.78 19.43 -10.42
N LEU A 15 2.35 20.17 -11.44
CA LEU A 15 0.99 20.73 -11.49
C LEU A 15 -0.08 19.63 -11.48
N GLN A 16 0.11 18.55 -12.24
CA GLN A 16 -0.81 17.42 -12.26
C GLN A 16 -0.83 16.67 -10.92
N LEU A 17 0.32 16.50 -10.27
CA LEU A 17 0.44 15.87 -8.97
C LEU A 17 -0.29 16.69 -7.90
N ILE A 18 -0.02 17.99 -7.81
CA ILE A 18 -0.67 18.90 -6.85
C ILE A 18 -2.18 18.87 -7.01
N ARG A 19 -2.69 19.00 -8.25
CA ARG A 19 -4.14 18.91 -8.52
C ARG A 19 -4.75 17.56 -8.16
N SER A 20 -3.98 16.48 -8.29
CA SER A 20 -4.45 15.14 -7.93
C SER A 20 -4.48 14.94 -6.43
N LEU A 21 -3.50 15.49 -5.70
CA LEU A 21 -3.49 15.52 -4.24
C LEU A 21 -4.66 16.35 -3.70
N ASP A 22 -4.89 17.54 -4.24
CA ASP A 22 -6.00 18.42 -3.85
C ASP A 22 -7.37 17.71 -3.95
N ARG A 23 -7.62 17.02 -5.07
CA ARG A 23 -8.83 16.19 -5.22
C ARG A 23 -8.89 15.05 -4.20
N CYS A 24 -7.78 14.37 -3.94
CA CYS A 24 -7.74 13.30 -2.93
C CYS A 24 -8.04 13.83 -1.53
N TYR A 25 -7.55 15.01 -1.16
CA TYR A 25 -7.87 15.65 0.11
C TYR A 25 -9.34 16.05 0.18
N GLY A 26 -9.90 16.66 -0.87
CA GLY A 26 -11.33 16.97 -0.92
C GLY A 26 -12.22 15.73 -0.83
N ASP A 27 -11.83 14.61 -1.46
CA ASP A 27 -12.52 13.33 -1.34
C ASP A 27 -12.41 12.75 0.09
N LEU A 28 -11.25 12.87 0.73
CA LEU A 28 -11.03 12.43 2.10
C LEU A 28 -11.91 13.21 3.09
N GLU A 29 -11.92 14.54 2.98
CA GLU A 29 -12.73 15.41 3.84
C GLU A 29 -14.23 15.23 3.60
N GLY A 30 -14.64 15.11 2.34
CA GLY A 30 -16.06 15.05 1.97
C GLY A 30 -16.70 13.66 2.06
N ARG A 31 -15.93 12.58 1.87
CA ARG A 31 -16.45 11.19 1.79
C ARG A 31 -15.77 10.21 2.75
N GLY A 32 -14.71 10.62 3.42
CA GLY A 32 -13.97 9.80 4.38
C GLY A 32 -13.05 8.76 3.73
N PHE A 33 -12.24 8.12 4.59
CA PHE A 33 -11.27 7.12 4.19
C PHE A 33 -11.86 5.90 3.45
N PRO A 34 -13.04 5.34 3.82
CA PRO A 34 -13.58 4.16 3.13
C PRO A 34 -13.80 4.36 1.62
N PHE A 35 -14.19 5.57 1.21
CA PHE A 35 -14.31 5.91 -0.21
C PHE A 35 -12.95 5.83 -0.93
N MET A 36 -11.89 6.30 -0.29
CA MET A 36 -10.53 6.25 -0.83
C MET A 36 -9.95 4.83 -0.82
N ALA A 37 -10.20 4.06 0.25
CA ALA A 37 -9.72 2.69 0.40
C ALA A 37 -10.19 1.79 -0.75
N ALA A 38 -11.46 1.93 -1.18
CA ALA A 38 -11.99 1.21 -2.33
C ALA A 38 -11.19 1.50 -3.60
N ARG A 39 -10.88 2.77 -3.87
CA ARG A 39 -10.05 3.18 -5.02
C ARG A 39 -8.61 2.67 -4.90
N TRP A 40 -8.04 2.66 -3.70
CA TRP A 40 -6.66 2.24 -3.46
C TRP A 40 -6.45 0.73 -3.48
N SER A 41 -7.48 -0.07 -3.18
CA SER A 41 -7.40 -1.53 -3.22
C SER A 41 -6.92 -2.08 -4.57
N GLY A 42 -7.31 -1.46 -5.69
CA GLY A 42 -6.85 -1.83 -7.03
C GLY A 42 -5.36 -1.61 -7.29
N PHE A 43 -4.68 -0.81 -6.44
CA PHE A 43 -3.24 -0.57 -6.52
C PHE A 43 -2.44 -1.45 -5.55
N PHE A 44 -3.10 -2.22 -4.68
CA PHE A 44 -2.44 -3.05 -3.67
C PHE A 44 -1.84 -4.33 -4.28
N ARG A 45 -0.63 -4.21 -4.82
CA ARG A 45 0.06 -5.31 -5.53
C ARG A 45 0.69 -6.37 -4.62
N LEU A 46 0.53 -6.26 -3.31
CA LEU A 46 1.04 -7.22 -2.33
C LEU A 46 0.00 -8.26 -1.93
N GLN A 47 -1.25 -8.12 -2.35
CA GLN A 47 -2.29 -9.10 -2.01
C GLN A 47 -1.89 -10.51 -2.44
N GLY A 48 -2.00 -11.44 -1.51
CA GLY A 48 -1.63 -12.84 -1.70
C GLY A 48 -0.12 -13.08 -1.76
N LYS A 49 0.75 -12.08 -1.62
CA LYS A 49 2.21 -12.30 -1.62
C LYS A 49 2.71 -12.61 -0.22
N ARG A 50 3.81 -13.37 -0.15
CA ARG A 50 4.56 -13.54 1.09
C ARG A 50 5.36 -12.28 1.36
N VAL A 51 5.27 -11.76 2.58
CA VAL A 51 5.90 -10.52 3.00
C VAL A 51 6.55 -10.70 4.37
N LYS A 52 7.61 -9.94 4.61
CA LYS A 52 8.12 -9.65 5.95
C LYS A 52 7.72 -8.22 6.29
N VAL A 53 7.16 -8.01 7.47
CA VAL A 53 6.84 -6.69 7.99
C VAL A 53 7.75 -6.42 9.18
N GLU A 54 8.61 -5.42 9.06
CA GLU A 54 9.53 -5.00 10.11
C GLU A 54 8.89 -3.85 10.90
N MET A 55 8.78 -4.04 12.21
CA MET A 55 8.33 -3.05 13.18
C MET A 55 9.47 -2.79 14.17
N MET A 56 9.33 -1.79 15.05
CA MET A 56 10.39 -1.36 15.98
C MET A 56 11.04 -2.53 16.74
N ASP A 57 10.22 -3.38 17.38
CA ASP A 57 10.72 -4.43 18.29
C ASP A 57 10.52 -5.85 17.76
N GLN A 58 9.93 -6.00 16.57
CA GLN A 58 9.53 -7.32 16.06
C GLN A 58 9.39 -7.33 14.53
N ALA A 59 9.52 -8.53 13.96
CA ALA A 59 9.20 -8.78 12.56
C ALA A 59 8.15 -9.88 12.44
N VAL A 60 7.26 -9.72 11.45
CA VAL A 60 6.19 -10.67 11.15
C VAL A 60 6.37 -11.14 9.72
N GLU A 61 6.39 -12.46 9.52
CA GLU A 61 6.38 -13.06 8.19
C GLU A 61 5.07 -13.79 7.96
N GLY A 62 4.54 -13.64 6.75
CA GLY A 62 3.29 -14.29 6.38
C GLY A 62 2.79 -13.85 5.01
N ARG A 63 1.54 -14.18 4.70
CA ARG A 63 0.85 -13.77 3.49
C ARG A 63 0.08 -12.48 3.74
N ALA A 64 0.33 -11.45 2.94
CA ALA A 64 -0.50 -10.24 2.95
C ALA A 64 -1.90 -10.59 2.38
N ILE A 65 -2.93 -10.56 3.23
CA ILE A 65 -4.30 -10.95 2.84
C ILE A 65 -5.19 -9.77 2.49
N GLY A 66 -4.79 -8.54 2.86
CA GLY A 66 -5.52 -7.33 2.50
C GLY A 66 -5.13 -6.13 3.36
N ILE A 67 -5.89 -5.06 3.18
CA ILE A 67 -5.88 -3.88 4.04
C ILE A 67 -7.28 -3.80 4.66
N ASP A 68 -7.39 -3.53 5.95
CA ASP A 68 -8.66 -3.39 6.63
C ASP A 68 -9.28 -1.98 6.47
N GLY A 69 -10.41 -1.74 7.15
CA GLY A 69 -11.18 -0.50 7.01
C GLY A 69 -10.51 0.76 7.57
N ASP A 70 -9.48 0.63 8.41
CA ASP A 70 -8.73 1.77 8.96
C ASP A 70 -7.34 1.94 8.33
N GLY A 71 -6.97 1.04 7.41
CA GLY A 71 -5.74 1.11 6.63
C GLY A 71 -4.64 0.17 7.12
N ALA A 72 -4.89 -0.65 8.13
CA ALA A 72 -3.91 -1.61 8.61
C ALA A 72 -3.71 -2.76 7.62
N LEU A 73 -2.45 -3.17 7.45
CA LEU A 73 -2.10 -4.35 6.69
C LEU A 73 -2.48 -5.61 7.48
N LEU A 74 -3.21 -6.51 6.83
CA LEU A 74 -3.55 -7.82 7.37
C LEU A 74 -2.55 -8.86 6.84
N VAL A 75 -1.86 -9.53 7.75
CA VAL A 75 -0.91 -10.61 7.44
C VAL A 75 -1.36 -11.89 8.11
N GLN A 76 -1.45 -12.98 7.35
CA GLN A 76 -1.68 -14.32 7.89
C GLN A 76 -0.34 -15.06 7.99
N ASP A 77 0.05 -15.46 9.19
CA ASP A 77 1.27 -16.24 9.41
C ASP A 77 1.13 -17.72 8.98
N ASP A 78 2.21 -18.49 9.09
CA ASP A 78 2.22 -19.92 8.70
C ASP A 78 1.35 -20.82 9.57
N ARG A 79 0.94 -20.33 10.75
CA ARG A 79 0.02 -21.04 11.65
C ARG A 79 -1.44 -20.68 11.34
N GLY A 80 -1.67 -19.83 10.34
CA GLY A 80 -3.00 -19.36 9.96
C GLY A 80 -3.51 -18.20 10.81
N MET A 81 -2.71 -17.68 11.74
CA MET A 81 -3.10 -16.58 12.62
C MET A 81 -2.97 -15.25 11.89
N GLN A 82 -4.03 -14.45 11.96
CA GLN A 82 -4.08 -13.12 11.35
C GLN A 82 -3.53 -12.07 12.31
N GLN A 83 -2.63 -11.24 11.79
CA GLN A 83 -2.04 -10.11 12.48
C GLN A 83 -2.40 -8.81 11.74
N ARG A 84 -2.74 -7.78 12.52
CA ARG A 84 -3.14 -6.47 12.02
C ARG A 84 -2.04 -5.48 12.34
N ILE A 85 -1.45 -4.89 11.31
CA ILE A 85 -0.24 -4.06 11.42
C ILE A 85 -0.52 -2.67 10.87
N VAL A 86 -0.51 -1.66 11.74
CA VAL A 86 -0.83 -0.26 11.40
C VAL A 86 0.39 0.47 10.83
N ALA A 87 1.59 0.14 11.29
CA ALA A 87 2.83 0.78 10.87
C ALA A 87 3.99 -0.23 10.84
N GLY A 88 4.81 -0.15 9.81
CA GLY A 88 5.98 -1.00 9.61
C GLY A 88 6.45 -0.98 8.16
N ASP A 89 7.67 -1.44 7.93
CA ASP A 89 8.25 -1.56 6.60
C ASP A 89 7.86 -2.91 6.00
N VAL A 90 7.23 -2.90 4.82
CA VAL A 90 6.72 -4.10 4.16
C VAL A 90 7.66 -4.53 3.04
N ILE A 91 8.27 -5.70 3.21
CA ILE A 91 9.26 -6.25 2.29
C ILE A 91 8.66 -7.47 1.59
N PRO A 92 8.47 -7.45 0.27
CA PRO A 92 8.08 -8.65 -0.48
C PRO A 92 9.17 -9.71 -0.37
N LEU A 93 8.79 -10.92 0.01
CA LEU A 93 9.68 -12.07 -0.04
C LEU A 93 9.50 -12.74 -1.40
N GLU A 94 10.54 -12.73 -2.23
CA GLU A 94 10.51 -13.50 -3.48
C GLU A 94 10.43 -14.99 -3.15
N PRO A 95 9.67 -15.80 -3.93
CA PRO A 95 9.77 -17.25 -3.82
C PRO A 95 11.23 -17.63 -4.09
N GLY A 96 11.81 -18.44 -3.19
CA GLY A 96 13.20 -18.85 -3.26
C GLY A 96 13.60 -19.27 -4.68
N ARG A 97 14.71 -18.71 -5.15
CA ARG A 97 15.39 -19.14 -6.37
C ARG A 97 15.92 -20.56 -6.23
#